data_AF-A0A349BQB6-F1
#
_entry.id   AF-A0A349BQB6-F1
#
_cell.length_a   1.000
_cell.length_b   1.000
_cell.length_c   1.000
_cell.angle_alpha   90.00
_cell.angle_beta   90.00
_cell.angle_gamma   90.00
#
_symmetry.space_group_name_H-M   'P 1'
#
loop_
_entity.id
_entity.type
_entity.pdbx_description
1 polymer ?
#
loop_
_entity_poly.entity_id
_entity_poly.type
_entity_poly.pdbx_seq_one_letter_code
_entity_poly.pdbx_strand_id
1 'polypeptide(L)'
;MILRSAFWSGPLTYRKWRGIVRKWPREHAWVFLQSFLHLPMDWLLGELGDDRFISIWPEVRKGFSENSPFERTVRDAWDAIWGVMAAGDSQYPVSFEVASLPGRRREILKTIVYNPGISIYDLARRTNRDYSRVLKDVHVLAELGEIESRPDPLSGRKAKQLLPVHLTIKIHTIK
;
A
#
# COMPACT_ATOMS: atom_id res chain seq x y z
N MET A 1 14.17 -11.27 23.19
CA MET A 1 14.73 -12.39 22.41
C MET A 1 14.63 -12.14 20.90
N ILE A 2 13.47 -11.63 20.41
CA ILE A 2 13.20 -11.38 18.98
C ILE A 2 14.25 -10.51 18.28
N LEU A 3 14.66 -9.36 18.85
CA LEU A 3 15.65 -8.47 18.21
C LEU A 3 17.04 -9.10 17.97
N ARG A 4 17.39 -10.19 18.66
CA ARG A 4 18.66 -10.90 18.41
C ARG A 4 18.66 -11.61 17.05
N SER A 5 17.50 -11.91 16.45
CA SER A 5 17.42 -12.51 15.11
C SER A 5 17.88 -11.54 14.02
N ALA A 6 17.66 -10.24 14.21
CA ALA A 6 18.06 -9.19 13.28
C ALA A 6 19.44 -8.58 13.58
N PHE A 7 19.87 -8.57 14.84
CA PHE A 7 21.09 -7.89 15.26
C PHE A 7 21.98 -8.84 16.09
N TRP A 8 22.78 -9.64 15.37
CA TRP A 8 23.54 -10.80 15.90
C TRP A 8 24.65 -10.43 16.92
N SER A 9 25.11 -9.18 16.99
CA SER A 9 26.20 -8.74 17.90
C SER A 9 25.89 -7.45 18.69
N GLY A 10 25.13 -7.56 19.79
CA GLY A 10 24.99 -6.55 20.87
C GLY A 10 24.38 -5.18 20.48
N PRO A 11 24.40 -4.17 21.37
CA PRO A 11 23.43 -3.81 22.41
C PRO A 11 22.17 -3.07 21.88
N LEU A 12 21.60 -3.45 20.73
CA LEU A 12 20.35 -2.82 20.28
C LEU A 12 19.18 -3.31 21.16
N THR A 13 19.00 -2.65 22.29
CA THR A 13 17.86 -2.88 23.18
C THR A 13 16.58 -2.53 22.46
N TYR A 14 15.47 -3.16 22.86
CA TYR A 14 14.15 -2.82 22.33
C TYR A 14 13.84 -1.33 22.45
N ARG A 15 14.19 -0.69 23.58
CA ARG A 15 14.00 0.76 23.76
C ARG A 15 14.77 1.58 22.70
N LYS A 16 16.02 1.20 22.40
CA LYS A 16 16.85 1.90 21.40
C LYS A 16 16.32 1.65 19.98
N TRP A 17 16.00 0.40 19.66
CA TRP A 17 15.36 0.03 18.39
C TRP A 17 14.05 0.80 18.20
N ARG A 18 13.17 0.80 19.19
CA ARG A 18 11.89 1.53 19.17
C ARG A 18 12.09 3.03 18.99
N GLY A 19 13.11 3.60 19.64
CA GLY A 19 13.49 5.00 19.48
C GLY A 19 13.94 5.33 18.05
N ILE A 20 14.68 4.42 17.41
CA ILE A 20 15.09 4.54 16.01
C ILE A 20 13.91 4.38 15.06
N VAL A 21 13.09 3.35 15.27
CA VAL A 21 11.96 3.01 14.41
C VAL A 21 10.85 4.07 14.47
N ARG A 22 10.78 4.84 15.57
CA ARG A 22 9.94 6.05 15.68
C ARG A 22 10.38 7.21 14.80
N LYS A 23 11.61 7.20 14.27
CA LYS A 23 12.12 8.18 13.31
C LYS A 23 11.96 7.69 11.86
N TRP A 24 12.28 8.56 10.90
CA TRP A 24 12.23 8.22 9.48
C TRP A 24 13.38 7.28 9.07
N PRO A 25 13.16 6.34 8.13
CA PRO A 25 14.18 5.38 7.71
C PRO A 25 15.50 5.99 7.21
N ARG A 26 15.51 7.19 6.63
CA ARG A 26 16.71 7.76 6.00
C ARG A 26 17.94 7.81 6.90
N GLU A 27 17.77 8.18 8.17
CA GLU A 27 18.88 8.28 9.13
C GLU A 27 19.37 6.91 9.64
N HIS A 28 18.53 5.88 9.50
CA HIS A 28 18.73 4.57 10.11
C HIS A 28 18.38 3.43 9.16
N ALA A 29 18.65 3.61 7.86
CA ALA A 29 18.15 2.73 6.80
C ALA A 29 18.54 1.27 7.01
N TRP A 30 19.77 1.03 7.47
CA TRP A 30 20.25 -0.31 7.80
C TRP A 30 19.44 -0.98 8.93
N VAL A 31 19.07 -0.24 9.99
CA VAL A 31 18.25 -0.78 11.09
C VAL A 31 16.87 -1.18 10.59
N PHE A 32 16.26 -0.36 9.73
CA PHE A 32 14.99 -0.70 9.08
C PHE A 32 15.14 -1.94 8.20
N LEU A 33 16.10 -1.95 7.28
CA LEU A 33 16.33 -3.09 6.39
C LEU A 33 16.51 -4.40 7.15
N GLN A 34 17.40 -4.43 8.15
CA GLN A 34 17.61 -5.61 9.00
C GLN A 34 16.36 -6.01 9.78
N SER A 35 15.56 -5.03 10.22
CA SER A 35 14.29 -5.31 10.90
C SER A 35 13.32 -6.03 9.98
N PHE A 36 13.14 -5.55 8.74
CA PHE A 36 12.24 -6.15 7.76
C PHE A 36 12.75 -7.48 7.22
N LEU A 37 14.07 -7.72 7.20
CA LEU A 37 14.66 -8.99 6.77
C LEU A 37 14.53 -10.13 7.77
N HIS A 38 14.57 -9.82 9.07
CA HIS A 38 14.85 -10.85 10.08
C HIS A 38 13.88 -10.87 11.27
N LEU A 39 13.03 -9.86 11.43
CA LEU A 39 12.00 -9.87 12.48
C LEU A 39 10.70 -10.48 11.95
N PRO A 40 9.92 -11.18 12.79
CA PRO A 40 8.60 -11.67 12.40
C PRO A 40 7.71 -10.54 11.89
N MET A 41 7.02 -10.77 10.77
CA MET A 41 6.24 -9.74 10.07
C MET A 41 5.09 -9.20 10.93
N ASP A 42 4.35 -10.10 11.58
CA ASP A 42 3.25 -9.81 12.50
C ASP A 42 3.70 -8.95 13.68
N TRP A 43 4.83 -9.30 14.29
CA TRP A 43 5.41 -8.55 15.40
C TRP A 43 5.86 -7.15 14.94
N LEU A 44 6.55 -7.08 13.80
CA LEU A 44 7.06 -5.81 13.27
C LEU A 44 5.92 -4.87 12.84
N LEU A 45 4.85 -5.41 12.24
CA LEU A 45 3.65 -4.65 11.91
C LEU A 45 2.93 -4.14 13.16
N GLY A 46 2.73 -5.00 14.16
CA GLY A 46 2.13 -4.59 15.44
C GLY A 46 2.92 -3.51 16.15
N GLU A 47 4.25 -3.53 16.01
CA GLU A 47 5.12 -2.48 16.49
C GLU A 47 4.98 -1.19 15.65
N LEU A 48 5.12 -1.26 14.33
CA LEU A 48 5.11 -0.06 13.47
C LEU A 48 3.74 0.64 13.46
N GLY A 49 2.68 -0.13 13.42
CA GLY A 49 1.33 0.29 13.07
C GLY A 49 1.16 0.43 11.55
N ASP A 50 -0.04 0.13 11.09
CA ASP A 50 -0.42 0.04 9.68
C ASP A 50 -0.10 1.31 8.88
N ASP A 51 -0.50 2.47 9.39
CA ASP A 51 -0.28 3.75 8.71
C ASP A 51 1.21 4.06 8.53
N ARG A 52 2.00 3.77 9.56
CA ARG A 52 3.44 3.98 9.51
C ARG A 52 4.08 3.01 8.54
N PHE A 53 3.72 1.73 8.58
CA PHE A 53 4.22 0.76 7.62
C PHE A 53 3.93 1.19 6.17
N ILE A 54 2.68 1.53 5.86
CA ILE A 54 2.29 1.96 4.51
C ILE A 54 3.12 3.16 4.03
N SER A 55 3.36 4.14 4.91
CA SER A 55 4.11 5.36 4.56
C SER A 55 5.61 5.14 4.36
N ILE A 56 6.26 4.25 5.13
CA ILE A 56 7.72 4.07 5.06
C ILE A 56 8.15 2.98 4.07
N TRP A 57 7.30 1.99 3.81
CA TRP A 57 7.67 0.82 3.02
C TRP A 57 8.21 1.13 1.62
N PRO A 58 7.65 2.09 0.84
CA PRO A 58 8.20 2.45 -0.46
C PRO A 58 9.65 2.91 -0.43
N GLU A 59 10.11 3.48 0.69
CA GLU A 59 11.52 3.86 0.89
C GLU A 59 12.36 2.68 1.36
N VAL A 60 11.86 1.91 2.33
CA VAL A 60 12.61 0.78 2.91
C VAL A 60 12.89 -0.30 1.87
N ARG A 61 11.93 -0.60 0.98
CA ARG A 61 12.06 -1.65 -0.05
C ARG A 61 13.22 -1.42 -1.03
N LYS A 62 13.66 -0.16 -1.20
CA LYS A 62 14.81 0.20 -2.06
C LYS A 62 16.14 -0.35 -1.53
N GLY A 63 16.22 -0.66 -0.24
CA GLY A 63 17.43 -1.20 0.38
C GLY A 63 17.64 -2.69 0.14
N PHE A 64 16.65 -3.40 -0.40
CA PHE A 64 16.72 -4.84 -0.66
C PHE A 64 17.52 -5.13 -1.93
N SER A 65 18.41 -6.11 -1.87
CA SER A 65 19.22 -6.59 -2.99
C SER A 65 18.42 -7.50 -3.92
N GLU A 66 18.43 -7.21 -5.22
CA GLU A 66 17.79 -8.05 -6.24
C GLU A 66 18.59 -9.33 -6.53
N ASN A 67 19.86 -9.36 -6.13
CA ASN A 67 20.76 -10.49 -6.37
C ASN A 67 20.64 -11.59 -5.30
N SER A 68 19.97 -11.31 -4.18
CA SER A 68 19.76 -12.28 -3.11
C SER A 68 18.36 -12.89 -3.22
N PRO A 69 18.22 -14.21 -3.51
CA PRO A 69 16.91 -14.85 -3.58
C PRO A 69 16.11 -14.69 -2.29
N PHE A 70 16.76 -14.76 -1.14
CA PHE A 70 16.15 -14.57 0.17
C PHE A 70 15.56 -13.15 0.32
N GLU A 71 16.35 -12.11 0.01
CA GLU A 71 15.89 -10.72 0.12
C GLU A 71 14.73 -10.44 -0.85
N ARG A 72 14.77 -10.98 -2.07
CA ARG A 72 13.64 -10.89 -3.01
C ARG A 72 12.37 -11.48 -2.41
N THR A 73 12.43 -12.72 -1.89
CA THR A 73 11.25 -13.37 -1.30
C THR A 73 10.67 -12.57 -0.13
N VAL A 74 11.52 -12.04 0.73
CA VAL A 74 11.07 -11.20 1.85
C VAL A 74 10.48 -9.89 1.36
N ARG A 75 11.11 -9.23 0.38
CA ARG A 75 10.60 -8.00 -0.26
C ARG A 75 9.21 -8.23 -0.86
N ASP A 76 9.05 -9.30 -1.64
CA ASP A 76 7.80 -9.62 -2.32
C ASP A 76 6.66 -9.91 -1.31
N ALA A 77 6.97 -10.57 -0.20
CA ALA A 77 6.00 -10.79 0.87
C ALA A 77 5.56 -9.47 1.53
N TRP A 78 6.49 -8.56 1.79
CA TRP A 78 6.15 -7.23 2.32
C TRP A 78 5.42 -6.35 1.31
N ASP A 79 5.76 -6.43 0.03
CA ASP A 79 5.03 -5.75 -1.06
C ASP A 79 3.58 -6.25 -1.12
N ALA A 80 3.36 -7.56 -0.96
CA ALA A 80 2.02 -8.14 -0.92
C ALA A 80 1.20 -7.66 0.28
N ILE A 81 1.81 -7.64 1.48
CA ILE A 81 1.15 -7.09 2.68
C ILE A 81 0.82 -5.61 2.48
N TRP A 82 1.77 -4.83 1.96
CA TRP A 82 1.56 -3.42 1.66
C TRP A 82 0.42 -3.23 0.66
N GLY A 83 0.36 -4.01 -0.41
CA GLY A 83 -0.69 -3.92 -1.43
C GLY A 83 -2.09 -4.13 -0.85
N VAL A 84 -2.25 -5.16 -0.01
CA VAL A 84 -3.52 -5.41 0.71
C VAL A 84 -3.86 -4.24 1.64
N MET A 85 -2.88 -3.75 2.41
CA MET A 85 -3.11 -2.71 3.42
C MET A 85 -3.34 -1.32 2.81
N ALA A 86 -2.69 -1.00 1.69
CA ALA A 86 -2.76 0.32 1.06
C ALA A 86 -3.89 0.41 0.04
N ALA A 87 -4.10 -0.64 -0.76
CA ALA A 87 -4.99 -0.63 -1.92
C ALA A 87 -5.97 -1.81 -1.99
N GLY A 88 -5.86 -2.82 -1.12
CA GLY A 88 -6.81 -3.93 -1.04
C GLY A 88 -6.48 -5.12 -1.96
N ASP A 89 -5.31 -5.14 -2.57
CA ASP A 89 -4.86 -6.24 -3.43
C ASP A 89 -3.37 -6.53 -3.19
N SER A 90 -3.02 -7.79 -2.91
CA SER A 90 -1.63 -8.23 -2.72
C SER A 90 -0.75 -8.07 -3.96
N GLN A 91 -1.35 -7.91 -5.14
CA GLN A 91 -0.63 -7.68 -6.38
C GLN A 91 -0.58 -6.20 -6.76
N TYR A 92 -1.07 -5.31 -5.89
CA TYR A 92 -1.02 -3.87 -6.14
C TYR A 92 0.44 -3.37 -6.05
N PRO A 93 0.94 -2.65 -7.06
CA PRO A 93 2.32 -2.18 -7.06
C PRO A 93 2.56 -1.16 -5.95
N VAL A 94 3.70 -1.26 -5.27
CA VAL A 94 4.08 -0.29 -4.24
C VAL A 94 4.36 1.08 -4.87
N SER A 95 3.67 2.11 -4.37
CA SER A 95 3.73 3.50 -4.86
C SER A 95 3.91 4.50 -3.70
N PHE A 96 4.70 5.55 -3.94
CA PHE A 96 4.86 6.67 -3.00
C PHE A 96 3.59 7.54 -2.95
N GLU A 97 2.94 7.71 -4.09
CA GLU A 97 1.71 8.45 -4.27
C GLU A 97 0.61 7.85 -3.40
N VAL A 98 0.38 6.54 -3.54
CA VAL A 98 -0.59 5.80 -2.71
C VAL A 98 -0.22 5.82 -1.23
N ALA A 99 1.06 5.67 -0.90
CA ALA A 99 1.53 5.72 0.48
C ALA A 99 1.28 7.08 1.15
N SER A 100 1.28 8.16 0.38
CA SER A 100 1.02 9.54 0.84
C SER A 100 -0.47 9.87 1.01
N LEU A 101 -1.37 9.01 0.51
CA LEU A 101 -2.80 9.28 0.56
C LEU A 101 -3.33 9.25 2.02
N PRO A 102 -4.23 10.18 2.38
CA PRO A 102 -4.96 10.10 3.64
C PRO A 102 -5.72 8.78 3.74
N GLY A 103 -5.85 8.22 4.95
CA GLY A 103 -6.50 6.92 5.18
C GLY A 103 -7.89 6.80 4.55
N ARG A 104 -8.71 7.87 4.64
CA ARG A 104 -10.05 7.91 4.01
C ARG A 104 -10.01 7.80 2.48
N ARG A 105 -8.97 8.31 1.82
CA ARG A 105 -8.82 8.22 0.37
C ARG A 105 -8.28 6.85 -0.05
N ARG A 106 -7.38 6.26 0.73
CA ARG A 106 -6.99 4.85 0.56
C ARG A 106 -8.19 3.91 0.67
N GLU A 107 -9.13 4.20 1.57
CA GLU A 107 -10.37 3.42 1.68
C GLU A 107 -11.25 3.51 0.43
N ILE A 108 -11.30 4.68 -0.20
CA ILE A 108 -11.95 4.85 -1.51
C ILE A 108 -11.24 3.99 -2.56
N LEU A 109 -9.91 4.06 -2.64
CA LEU A 109 -9.11 3.25 -3.57
C LEU A 109 -9.38 1.76 -3.37
N LYS A 110 -9.31 1.26 -2.12
CA LYS A 110 -9.66 -0.12 -1.76
C LYS A 110 -11.04 -0.52 -2.24
N THR A 111 -12.03 0.32 -1.99
CA THR A 111 -13.41 0.02 -2.39
C THR A 111 -13.53 -0.14 -3.91
N ILE A 112 -12.81 0.69 -4.69
CA ILE A 112 -12.76 0.61 -6.15
C ILE A 112 -12.01 -0.64 -6.61
N VAL A 113 -10.87 -0.97 -5.99
CA VAL A 113 -10.09 -2.18 -6.29
C VAL A 113 -10.91 -3.45 -6.05
N TYR A 114 -11.66 -3.51 -4.94
CA TYR A 114 -12.56 -4.63 -4.64
C TYR A 114 -13.81 -4.69 -5.53
N ASN A 115 -14.23 -3.57 -6.12
CA ASN A 115 -15.43 -3.48 -6.94
C ASN A 115 -15.15 -2.75 -8.26
N PRO A 116 -14.33 -3.33 -9.17
CA PRO A 116 -14.08 -2.71 -10.46
C PRO A 116 -15.39 -2.46 -11.20
N GLY A 117 -15.55 -1.25 -11.73
CA GLY A 117 -16.75 -0.81 -12.42
C GLY A 117 -17.75 -0.06 -11.53
N ILE A 118 -17.48 0.09 -10.23
CA ILE A 118 -18.37 0.79 -9.30
C ILE A 118 -18.61 2.25 -9.75
N SER A 119 -19.86 2.70 -9.63
CA SER A 119 -20.22 4.10 -9.89
C SER A 119 -19.84 4.99 -8.69
N ILE A 120 -19.62 6.28 -8.92
CA ILE A 120 -19.36 7.25 -7.83
C ILE A 120 -20.51 7.28 -6.83
N TYR A 121 -21.75 7.09 -7.30
CA TYR A 121 -22.94 7.05 -6.46
C TYR A 121 -22.93 5.84 -5.51
N ASP A 122 -22.67 4.64 -6.05
CA ASP A 122 -22.60 3.42 -5.24
C ASP A 122 -21.41 3.46 -4.28
N LEU A 123 -20.29 4.05 -4.71
CA LEU A 123 -19.12 4.28 -3.88
C LEU A 123 -19.44 5.20 -2.69
N ALA A 124 -20.18 6.30 -2.92
CA ALA A 124 -20.64 7.19 -1.86
C ALA A 124 -21.60 6.50 -0.88
N ARG A 125 -22.53 5.68 -1.41
CA ARG A 125 -23.45 4.89 -0.59
C ARG A 125 -22.73 3.86 0.27
N ARG A 126 -21.80 3.08 -0.30
CA ARG A 126 -21.06 2.03 0.41
C ARG A 126 -20.12 2.58 1.48
N THR A 127 -19.48 3.71 1.19
CA THR A 127 -18.54 4.35 2.12
C THR A 127 -19.25 5.23 3.15
N ASN A 128 -20.57 5.40 3.03
CA ASN A 128 -21.39 6.31 3.84
C ASN A 128 -20.81 7.73 3.86
N ARG A 129 -20.45 8.26 2.69
CA ARG A 129 -19.83 9.58 2.52
C ARG A 129 -20.61 10.43 1.53
N ASP A 130 -20.52 11.74 1.71
CA ASP A 130 -21.12 12.71 0.79
C ASP A 130 -20.57 12.53 -0.63
N TYR A 131 -21.47 12.49 -1.62
CA TYR A 131 -21.12 12.33 -3.03
C TYR A 131 -20.06 13.33 -3.49
N SER A 132 -20.18 14.60 -3.11
CA SER A 132 -19.22 15.66 -3.49
C SER A 132 -17.80 15.41 -2.94
N ARG A 133 -17.69 14.79 -1.76
CA ARG A 133 -16.39 14.43 -1.15
C ARG A 133 -15.79 13.22 -1.84
N VAL A 134 -16.61 12.22 -2.16
CA VAL A 134 -16.16 11.05 -2.93
C VAL A 134 -15.73 11.44 -4.33
N LEU A 135 -16.48 12.32 -5.01
CA LEU A 135 -16.10 12.85 -6.32
C LEU A 135 -14.73 13.54 -6.29
N LYS A 136 -14.45 14.34 -5.24
CA LYS A 136 -13.11 14.95 -5.05
C LYS A 136 -12.02 13.90 -4.87
N ASP A 137 -12.26 12.88 -4.04
CA ASP A 137 -11.29 11.82 -3.83
C ASP A 137 -11.04 11.00 -5.11
N VAL A 138 -12.09 10.74 -5.90
CA VAL A 138 -12.00 10.09 -7.22
C VAL A 138 -11.19 10.92 -8.20
N HIS A 139 -11.40 12.24 -8.28
CA HIS A 139 -10.58 13.09 -9.14
C HIS A 139 -9.10 13.04 -8.77
N VAL A 140 -8.77 13.14 -7.48
CA VAL A 140 -7.37 13.03 -7.02
C VAL A 140 -6.77 11.67 -7.39
N LEU A 141 -7.51 10.57 -7.19
CA LEU A 141 -7.03 9.23 -7.57
C LEU A 141 -6.84 9.09 -9.08
N ALA A 142 -7.68 9.74 -9.89
CA ALA A 142 -7.53 9.74 -11.34
C ALA A 142 -6.34 10.59 -11.81
N GLU A 143 -6.11 11.75 -11.18
CA GLU A 143 -4.94 12.61 -11.44
C GLU A 143 -3.62 11.90 -11.10
N LEU A 144 -3.62 11.07 -10.05
CA LEU A 144 -2.49 10.23 -9.68
C LEU A 144 -2.31 9.00 -10.59
N GLY A 145 -3.24 8.74 -11.51
CA GLY A 145 -3.18 7.58 -12.41
C GLY A 145 -3.50 6.24 -11.74
N GLU A 146 -4.12 6.25 -10.56
CA GLU A 146 -4.49 5.02 -9.83
C GLU A 146 -5.80 4.42 -10.35
N ILE A 147 -6.70 5.28 -10.84
CA ILE A 147 -8.01 4.88 -11.38
C ILE A 147 -8.32 5.59 -12.70
N GLU A 148 -9.09 4.91 -13.54
CA GLU A 148 -9.70 5.45 -14.76
C GLU A 148 -11.21 5.54 -14.60
N SER A 149 -11.80 6.57 -15.22
CA SER A 149 -13.24 6.75 -15.29
C SER A 149 -13.69 6.52 -16.73
N ARG A 150 -14.44 5.43 -16.97
CA ARG A 150 -14.94 5.07 -18.30
C ARG A 150 -16.45 5.28 -18.40
N PRO A 151 -16.98 5.68 -19.57
CA PRO A 151 -18.42 5.70 -19.77
C PRO A 151 -18.97 4.27 -19.66
N ASP A 152 -20.11 4.12 -19.01
CA ASP A 152 -20.79 2.84 -18.90
C ASP A 152 -21.36 2.43 -20.27
N PRO A 153 -20.92 1.32 -20.87
CA PRO A 153 -21.41 0.88 -22.19
C PRO A 153 -22.87 0.40 -22.16
N LEU A 154 -23.41 0.06 -20.99
CA LEU A 154 -24.77 -0.46 -20.82
C LEU A 154 -25.78 0.61 -20.40
N SER A 155 -25.31 1.80 -20.02
CA SER A 155 -26.17 2.89 -19.58
C SER A 155 -26.40 3.91 -20.69
N GLY A 156 -27.67 4.12 -21.07
CA GLY A 156 -28.06 5.28 -21.88
C GLY A 156 -27.90 6.63 -21.17
N ARG A 157 -27.52 6.63 -19.88
CA ARG A 157 -27.14 7.83 -19.11
C ARG A 157 -25.62 7.94 -19.03
N LYS A 158 -25.11 9.17 -18.88
CA LYS A 158 -23.67 9.51 -18.67
C LYS A 158 -23.10 8.99 -17.33
N ALA A 159 -23.46 7.77 -16.92
CA ALA A 159 -22.87 7.11 -15.78
C ALA A 159 -21.43 6.74 -16.12
N LYS A 160 -20.51 7.02 -15.19
CA LYS A 160 -19.11 6.64 -15.32
C LYS A 160 -18.80 5.52 -14.35
N GLN A 161 -18.14 4.50 -14.85
CA GLN A 161 -17.61 3.38 -14.10
C GLN A 161 -16.15 3.67 -13.71
N LEU A 162 -15.79 3.32 -12.48
CA LEU A 162 -14.43 3.49 -11.97
C LEU A 162 -13.68 2.16 -12.06
N LEU A 163 -12.52 2.18 -12.71
CA LEU A 163 -11.66 1.02 -12.86
C LEU A 163 -10.26 1.32 -12.29
N PRO A 164 -9.66 0.42 -11.51
CA PRO A 164 -8.27 0.56 -11.13
C PRO A 164 -7.36 0.33 -12.35
N VAL A 165 -6.37 1.20 -12.55
CA VAL A 165 -5.47 1.15 -13.72
C VAL A 165 -4.67 -0.15 -13.72
N HIS A 166 -4.17 -0.56 -12.56
CA HIS A 166 -3.30 -1.73 -12.42
C HIS A 166 -3.99 -3.09 -12.62
N LEU A 167 -5.33 -3.17 -12.56
CA LEU A 167 -6.07 -4.39 -12.92
C LEU A 167 -6.47 -4.43 -14.40
N THR A 168 -6.58 -3.27 -15.05
CA THR A 168 -7.06 -3.17 -16.43
C THR A 168 -6.06 -3.75 -17.43
N ILE A 169 -4.75 -3.71 -17.09
CA ILE A 169 -3.66 -4.29 -17.89
C ILE A 169 -3.79 -5.83 -17.97
N LYS A 170 -4.21 -6.49 -16.87
CA LYS A 170 -4.32 -7.96 -16.83
C LYS A 170 -5.44 -8.52 -17.71
N ILE A 171 -6.52 -7.76 -17.91
CA ILE A 171 -7.67 -8.21 -18.73
C ILE A 171 -7.31 -8.23 -20.23
N HIS A 172 -6.37 -7.40 -20.67
CA HIS A 172 -5.97 -7.30 -22.08
C HIS A 172 -4.82 -8.25 -22.48
N THR A 173 -4.25 -9.01 -21.53
CA THR A 173 -3.15 -9.95 -21.79
C THR A 173 -3.61 -11.39 -22.00
N ILE A 174 -4.92 -11.65 -22.02
CA ILE A 174 -5.49 -12.94 -22.41
C ILE A 174 -5.98 -12.81 -23.86
N LYS A 175 -5.09 -13.09 -24.81
CA LYS A 175 -5.42 -13.40 -26.20
C LYS A 175 -4.65 -14.63 -26.63
#